data_AF-A0A644TFB9-F1
#
_entry.id   AF-A0A644TFB9-F1
#
_cell.length_a   1.000
_cell.length_b   1.000
_cell.length_c   1.000
_cell.angle_alpha   90.00
_cell.angle_beta   90.00
_cell.angle_gamma   90.00
#
_symmetry.space_group_name_H-M   'P 1'
#
loop_
_entity.id
_entity.type
_entity.pdbx_description
1 polymer ?
#
loop_
_entity_poly.entity_id
_entity_poly.type
_entity_poly.pdbx_seq_one_letter_code
_entity_poly.pdbx_strand_id
1 'polypeptide(L)'
;MSKGINSNVVWIVSFEVDAAGNFLDYAVEQFDLREHSGSADKLNPLLGKGVFESAEEAKLWAEKQFSNCNTGCSGCGGGCCHGKNHSGTGDEKE
;
A
#
# COMPACT_ATOMS: atom_id res chain seq x y z
N MET A 1 7.07 8.58 -19.48
CA MET A 1 6.34 7.47 -20.12
C MET A 1 5.40 6.88 -19.10
N SER A 2 4.08 6.87 -19.34
CA SER A 2 3.13 6.19 -18.48
C SER A 2 3.34 4.69 -18.63
N LYS A 3 3.75 4.00 -17.56
CA LYS A 3 3.84 2.54 -17.54
C LYS A 3 2.40 2.02 -17.55
N GLY A 4 1.86 1.83 -18.76
CA GLY A 4 0.56 1.20 -18.95
C GLY A 4 0.67 -0.29 -18.68
N ILE A 5 -0.42 -0.91 -18.24
CA ILE A 5 -0.53 -2.36 -18.18
C ILE A 5 -0.33 -2.90 -19.61
N ASN A 6 0.76 -3.63 -19.85
CA ASN A 6 1.04 -4.28 -21.14
C ASN A 6 0.62 -5.75 -21.13
N SER A 7 0.30 -6.27 -19.95
CA SER A 7 -0.08 -7.66 -19.73
C SER A 7 -1.59 -7.82 -19.73
N ASN A 8 -2.07 -8.90 -20.35
CA ASN A 8 -3.50 -9.27 -20.31
C ASN A 8 -3.94 -9.80 -18.95
N VAL A 9 -2.99 -10.09 -18.07
CA VAL A 9 -3.22 -10.64 -16.74
C VAL A 9 -2.51 -9.74 -15.74
N VAL A 10 -3.20 -9.40 -14.66
CA VAL A 10 -2.64 -8.66 -13.53
C VAL A 10 -2.89 -9.40 -12.23
N TRP A 11 -2.12 -9.05 -11.21
CA TRP A 11 -2.18 -9.61 -9.87
C TRP A 11 -2.61 -8.51 -8.93
N ILE A 12 -3.73 -8.74 -8.23
CA ILE A 12 -4.33 -7.79 -7.31
C ILE A 12 -4.10 -8.28 -5.89
N VAL A 13 -3.61 -7.40 -5.04
CA VAL A 13 -3.41 -7.63 -3.61
C VAL A 13 -4.59 -7.04 -2.85
N SER A 14 -5.29 -7.91 -2.12
CA SER A 14 -6.39 -7.56 -1.23
C SER A 14 -5.96 -7.78 0.21
N PHE A 15 -6.25 -6.84 1.10
CA PHE A 15 -5.96 -6.97 2.53
C PHE A 15 -7.26 -7.21 3.30
N GLU A 16 -7.26 -8.20 4.17
CA GLU A 16 -8.28 -8.35 5.18
C GLU A 16 -7.92 -7.45 6.37
N VAL A 17 -8.84 -6.56 6.74
CA VAL A 17 -8.68 -5.65 7.86
C VAL A 17 -9.82 -5.83 8.86
N ASP A 18 -9.51 -5.77 10.15
CA ASP A 18 -10.53 -5.80 11.19
C ASP A 18 -11.25 -4.44 11.34
N ALA A 19 -12.26 -4.38 12.21
CA ALA A 19 -13.03 -3.16 12.47
C ALA A 19 -12.21 -2.02 13.11
N ALA A 20 -11.06 -2.32 13.71
CA ALA A 20 -10.10 -1.35 14.23
C ALA A 20 -9.05 -0.94 13.18
N GLY A 21 -9.09 -1.52 11.98
CA GLY A 21 -8.17 -1.24 10.88
C GLY A 21 -6.84 -1.97 10.96
N ASN A 22 -6.73 -3.03 11.79
CA ASN A 22 -5.52 -3.84 11.80
C ASN A 22 -5.54 -4.83 10.63
N PHE A 23 -4.37 -5.03 10.02
CA PHE A 23 -4.18 -6.03 8.97
C PHE A 23 -4.23 -7.44 9.58
N LEU A 24 -5.18 -8.26 9.12
CA LEU A 24 -5.37 -9.64 9.55
C LEU A 24 -4.69 -10.61 8.59
N ASP A 25 -4.91 -10.42 7.29
CA ASP A 25 -4.41 -11.30 6.25
C ASP A 25 -4.28 -10.55 4.90
N TYR A 26 -3.65 -11.18 3.91
CA TYR A 26 -3.62 -10.68 2.55
C TYR A 26 -3.79 -11.80 1.53
N ALA A 27 -4.56 -11.53 0.48
CA ALA A 27 -4.74 -12.41 -0.66
C ALA A 27 -4.13 -11.79 -1.91
N VAL A 28 -3.51 -12.63 -2.75
CA VAL A 28 -3.02 -12.24 -4.07
C VAL A 28 -3.83 -12.99 -5.11
N GLU A 29 -4.65 -12.26 -5.86
CA GLU A 29 -5.58 -12.82 -6.83
C GLU A 29 -5.14 -12.47 -8.25
N GLN A 30 -5.30 -13.44 -9.16
CA GLN A 30 -5.06 -13.22 -10.58
C GLN A 30 -6.33 -12.66 -11.23
N PHE A 31 -6.18 -11.60 -12.00
CA PHE A 31 -7.26 -10.96 -12.73
C PHE A 31 -6.93 -10.86 -14.21
N ASP A 32 -7.77 -11.47 -15.06
CA ASP A 32 -7.60 -11.44 -16.51
C ASP A 32 -8.37 -10.24 -17.11
N LEU A 33 -7.64 -9.33 -17.74
CA LEU A 33 -8.18 -8.13 -18.36
C LEU A 33 -8.87 -8.42 -19.70
N ARG A 34 -8.66 -9.60 -20.30
CA ARG A 34 -9.34 -9.97 -21.55
C ARG A 34 -10.82 -10.22 -21.33
N GLU A 35 -11.16 -10.80 -20.18
CA GLU A 35 -12.55 -11.04 -19.77
C GLU A 35 -13.24 -9.74 -19.33
N HIS A 36 -12.45 -8.73 -18.95
CA HIS A 36 -12.92 -7.44 -18.45
C HIS A 36 -12.19 -6.27 -19.12
N SER A 37 -12.40 -6.11 -20.42
CA SER A 37 -11.69 -5.15 -21.27
C SER A 37 -11.83 -3.69 -20.84
N GLY A 38 -12.89 -3.33 -20.09
CA GLY A 38 -13.08 -1.99 -19.52
C GLY A 38 -12.47 -1.77 -18.13
N SER A 39 -11.85 -2.79 -17.53
CA SER A 39 -11.22 -2.70 -16.21
C SER A 39 -9.76 -2.26 -16.29
N ALA A 40 -9.10 -2.41 -17.44
CA ALA A 40 -7.70 -2.02 -17.62
C ALA A 40 -7.49 -0.52 -17.30
N ASP A 41 -8.34 0.37 -17.80
CA ASP A 41 -8.28 1.81 -17.53
C ASP A 41 -8.45 2.15 -16.04
N LYS A 42 -9.26 1.36 -15.32
CA LYS A 42 -9.53 1.54 -13.89
C LYS A 42 -8.38 1.03 -13.02
N LEU A 43 -7.70 -0.02 -13.47
CA LEU A 43 -6.60 -0.67 -12.75
C LEU A 43 -5.25 -0.01 -13.05
N ASN A 44 -5.10 0.64 -14.20
CA ASN A 44 -3.88 1.36 -14.59
C ASN A 44 -3.38 2.39 -13.54
N PRO A 45 -4.23 3.24 -12.91
CA PRO A 45 -3.77 4.13 -11.85
C PRO A 45 -3.41 3.41 -10.54
N LEU A 46 -3.84 2.16 -10.37
CA LEU A 46 -3.56 1.31 -9.22
C LEU A 46 -2.31 0.43 -9.42
N LEU A 47 -1.69 0.50 -10.61
CA LEU A 47 -0.46 -0.22 -10.92
C LEU A 47 0.68 0.23 -9.98
N GLY A 48 1.31 -0.73 -9.31
CA GLY A 48 2.32 -0.50 -8.28
C GLY A 48 1.77 -0.12 -6.89
N LYS A 49 0.44 -0.07 -6.73
CA LYS A 49 -0.27 0.28 -5.49
C LYS A 49 -1.34 -0.77 -5.14
N GLY A 50 -0.97 -2.03 -5.24
CA GLY A 50 -1.87 -3.17 -5.04
C GLY A 50 -2.20 -3.93 -6.31
N VAL A 51 -1.96 -3.36 -7.49
CA VAL A 51 -2.05 -4.08 -8.79
C VAL A 51 -0.66 -4.20 -9.40
N PHE A 52 -0.30 -5.40 -9.85
CA PHE A 52 1.02 -5.70 -10.41
C PHE A 52 0.91 -6.61 -11.63
N GLU A 53 1.91 -6.58 -12.51
CA GLU A 53 1.97 -7.49 -13.66
C GLU A 53 2.63 -8.83 -13.30
N SER A 54 3.30 -8.90 -12.14
CA SER A 54 3.99 -10.09 -11.64
C SER A 54 3.47 -10.52 -10.27
N ALA A 55 3.21 -11.83 -10.10
CA ALA A 55 2.79 -12.41 -8.83
C ALA A 55 3.85 -12.24 -7.74
N GLU A 56 5.13 -12.36 -8.10
CA GLU A 56 6.24 -12.24 -7.17
C GLU A 56 6.35 -10.81 -6.63
N GLU A 57 6.21 -9.80 -7.50
CA GLU A 57 6.19 -8.39 -7.09
C GLU A 57 4.98 -8.06 -6.22
N ALA A 58 3.80 -8.58 -6.57
CA ALA A 58 2.58 -8.42 -5.77
C ALA A 58 2.76 -8.98 -4.36
N LYS A 59 3.30 -10.20 -4.25
CA LYS A 59 3.55 -10.86 -2.97
C LYS A 59 4.59 -10.11 -2.14
N LEU A 60 5.75 -9.78 -2.73
CA LEU A 60 6.80 -9.03 -2.03
C LEU A 60 6.30 -7.67 -1.53
N TRP A 61 5.47 -6.99 -2.32
CA TRP A 61 4.87 -5.74 -1.90
C TRP A 61 3.86 -5.93 -0.76
N ALA A 62 3.01 -6.96 -0.84
CA ALA A 62 2.05 -7.29 0.21
C ALA A 62 2.75 -7.62 1.53
N GLU A 63 3.75 -8.51 1.48
CA GLU A 63 4.60 -8.88 2.61
C GLU A 63 5.30 -7.66 3.20
N LYS A 64 5.75 -6.72 2.37
CA LYS A 64 6.33 -5.46 2.83
C LYS A 64 5.31 -4.58 3.55
N GLN A 65 4.08 -4.44 3.04
CA GLN A 65 3.05 -3.67 3.75
C GLN A 65 2.73 -4.31 5.11
N PHE A 66 2.57 -5.63 5.13
CA PHE A 66 2.29 -6.41 6.33
C PHE A 66 3.44 -6.31 7.36
N SER A 67 4.68 -6.45 6.89
CA SER A 67 5.88 -6.36 7.73
C SER A 67 6.14 -4.93 8.22
N ASN A 68 5.85 -3.91 7.41
CA ASN A 68 6.06 -2.51 7.80
C ASN A 68 4.98 -2.02 8.78
N CYS A 69 3.83 -2.70 8.86
CA CYS A 69 2.84 -2.50 9.91
C CYS A 69 3.27 -3.15 11.25
N ASN A 70 4.01 -4.26 11.19
CA ASN A 70 4.43 -5.04 12.37
C ASN A 70 5.84 -4.66 12.88
N THR A 71 6.67 -4.03 12.05
CA THR A 71 8.05 -3.65 12.40
C THR A 71 8.10 -2.19 12.84
N GLY A 72 7.72 -1.93 14.08
CA GLY A 72 8.30 -0.82 14.85
C GLY A 72 8.05 0.59 14.31
N CYS A 73 6.87 0.88 13.76
CA CYS A 73 6.44 2.27 13.78
C CYS A 73 6.09 2.62 15.24
N SER A 74 7.04 3.23 15.95
CA SER A 74 6.81 4.08 17.13
C SER A 74 5.97 5.33 16.78
N GLY A 75 4.90 5.12 16.02
CA GLY A 75 4.15 6.11 15.27
C GLY A 75 2.82 5.60 14.72
N CYS A 76 2.44 4.35 14.97
CA CYS A 76 1.04 3.92 14.91
C CYS A 76 0.33 4.29 16.22
N GLY A 77 0.49 5.55 16.63
CA GLY A 77 -0.26 6.15 17.72
C GLY A 77 -1.55 6.73 17.16
N GLY A 78 -2.65 6.56 17.89
CA GLY A 78 -3.86 7.34 17.62
C GLY A 78 -3.51 8.81 17.45
N GLY A 79 -3.79 9.39 16.29
CA GLY A 79 -3.36 10.75 15.99
C GLY A 79 -3.12 10.98 14.52
N CYS A 80 -4.20 10.93 13.74
CA CYS A 80 -4.23 11.57 12.43
C CYS A 80 -3.84 13.05 12.61
N CYS A 81 -2.74 13.46 11.97
CA CYS A 81 -2.54 14.80 11.44
C CYS A 81 -2.78 15.97 12.42
N HIS A 82 -1.79 16.36 13.22
CA HIS A 82 -1.47 17.78 13.50
C HIS A 82 -0.18 17.90 14.31
N GLY A 83 0.89 18.31 13.64
CA GLY A 83 2.17 18.65 14.25
C GLY A 83 2.83 19.81 13.52
N LYS A 84 2.05 20.86 13.24
CA LYS A 84 2.58 22.16 12.89
C LYS A 84 2.95 22.82 14.22
N ASN A 85 4.24 22.94 14.53
CA ASN A 85 4.85 24.15 15.12
C ASN A 85 6.33 23.96 15.50
N HIS A 86 7.18 24.63 14.71
CA HIS A 86 8.22 25.56 15.16
C HIS A 86 8.34 25.77 16.69
N SER A 87 9.54 25.58 17.25
CA SER A 87 10.18 26.26 18.41
C SER A 87 11.44 25.45 18.75
N GLY A 88 12.63 25.97 19.00
CA GLY A 88 13.06 27.29 19.43
C GLY A 88 14.26 27.07 20.37
N THR A 89 15.35 27.77 20.07
CA THR A 89 16.64 27.92 20.75
C THR A 89 16.63 27.93 22.29
N GLY A 90 17.69 27.38 22.91
CA GLY A 90 18.36 27.95 24.09
C GLY A 90 18.23 27.17 25.41
N ASP A 91 19.32 26.53 25.84
CA ASP A 91 19.51 26.06 27.22
C ASP A 91 20.54 26.99 27.89
N GLU A 92 20.05 27.81 28.83
CA GLU A 92 20.83 28.71 29.67
C GLU A 92 20.69 28.22 31.13
N LYS A 93 21.81 27.72 31.67
CA LYS A 93 22.37 27.90 33.02
C LYS A 93 21.43 27.93 34.25
N GLU A 94 21.71 27.03 35.20
CA GLU A 94 21.77 27.35 36.64
C GLU A 94 23.02 26.74 37.27
#